data_AF-A0A7X6USC2-F1
#
_entry.id   AF-A0A7X6USC2-F1
#
_cell.length_a   1.000
_cell.length_b   1.000
_cell.length_c   1.000
_cell.angle_alpha   90.00
_cell.angle_beta   90.00
_cell.angle_gamma   90.00
#
_symmetry.space_group_name_H-M   'P 1'
#
loop_
_entity.id
_entity.type
_entity.pdbx_description
1 polymer ?
#
loop_
_entity_poly.entity_id
_entity_poly.type
_entity_poly.pdbx_seq_one_letter_code
_entity_poly.pdbx_strand_id
1 'polypeptide(L)'
;MLENIQARDRSARLLAALAAAFGGAFTCNTNKAELMVGYSTLYGDLAGFLAPLADLWKGEVYQLARYLNEQVFQGPLIPEGCFQLRPSAELSPTQNVDAGGGDPLIYP
;
A
#
# COMPACT_ATOMS: atom_id res chain seq x y z
N MET A 1 5.54 16.42 -8.67
CA MET A 1 6.86 15.93 -9.13
C MET A 1 7.63 15.24 -8.00
N LEU A 2 7.80 15.88 -6.84
CA LEU A 2 8.53 15.30 -5.70
C LEU A 2 7.90 13.98 -5.20
N GLU A 3 6.57 13.91 -5.10
CA GLU A 3 5.83 12.70 -4.70
C GLU A 3 6.20 11.48 -5.57
N ASN A 4 6.18 11.65 -6.90
CA ASN A 4 6.53 10.57 -7.84
C ASN A 4 8.00 10.12 -7.71
N ILE A 5 8.93 11.05 -7.44
CA ILE A 5 10.34 10.69 -7.23
C ILE A 5 10.48 9.87 -5.95
N GLN A 6 9.83 10.27 -4.86
CA GLN A 6 9.83 9.50 -3.62
C GLN A 6 9.31 8.07 -3.83
N ALA A 7 8.19 7.91 -4.54
CA ALA A 7 7.63 6.59 -4.84
C ALA A 7 8.58 5.72 -5.68
N ARG A 8 9.20 6.29 -6.72
CA ARG A 8 10.16 5.58 -7.58
C ARG A 8 11.45 5.23 -6.86
N ASP A 9 11.97 6.12 -6.02
CA ASP A 9 13.16 5.85 -5.23
C ASP A 9 12.94 4.66 -4.28
N ARG A 10 11.75 4.56 -3.64
CA ARG A 10 11.42 3.41 -2.78
C ARG A 10 11.48 2.09 -3.55
N SER A 11 10.79 1.97 -4.68
CA SER A 11 10.72 0.69 -5.38
C SER A 11 11.93 0.41 -6.27
N ALA A 12 12.28 1.34 -7.17
CA ALA A 12 13.28 1.10 -8.21
C ALA A 12 14.71 1.20 -7.70
N ARG A 13 14.97 1.96 -6.61
CA ARG A 13 16.30 2.01 -6.00
C ARG A 13 16.40 1.13 -4.78
N LEU A 14 15.55 1.34 -3.77
CA LEU A 14 15.72 0.65 -2.48
C LEU A 14 15.28 -0.83 -2.56
N LEU A 15 14.02 -1.09 -2.90
CA LEU A 15 13.50 -2.46 -2.92
C LEU A 15 14.16 -3.33 -3.99
N ALA A 16 14.41 -2.78 -5.18
CA ALA A 16 15.12 -3.49 -6.24
C ALA A 16 16.58 -3.83 -5.86
N ALA A 17 17.31 -2.91 -5.21
CA ALA A 17 18.67 -3.18 -4.74
C ALA A 17 18.68 -4.26 -3.64
N LEU A 18 17.74 -4.20 -2.69
CA LEU A 18 17.60 -5.23 -1.66
C LEU A 18 17.27 -6.59 -2.27
N ALA A 19 16.31 -6.66 -3.18
CA ALA A 19 15.96 -7.89 -3.88
C ALA A 19 17.17 -8.50 -4.60
N ALA A 20 17.96 -7.69 -5.31
CA ALA A 20 19.19 -8.15 -5.96
C ALA A 20 20.24 -8.65 -4.94
N ALA A 21 20.44 -7.92 -3.84
CA ALA A 21 21.42 -8.28 -2.81
C ALA A 21 21.08 -9.60 -2.08
N PHE A 22 19.79 -9.87 -1.87
CA PHE A 22 19.31 -11.09 -1.20
C PHE A 22 18.97 -12.23 -2.18
N GLY A 23 19.12 -12.03 -3.49
CA GLY A 23 18.70 -13.00 -4.51
C GLY A 23 17.19 -13.27 -4.49
N GLY A 24 16.40 -12.29 -4.04
CA GLY A 24 14.95 -12.38 -3.87
C GLY A 24 14.16 -11.51 -4.85
N ALA A 25 12.89 -11.31 -4.53
CA ALA A 25 11.97 -10.41 -5.22
C ALA A 25 11.15 -9.61 -4.19
N PHE A 26 10.52 -8.53 -4.64
CA PHE A 26 9.60 -7.75 -3.81
C PHE A 26 8.22 -7.66 -4.48
N THR A 27 7.18 -7.50 -3.68
CA THR A 27 5.79 -7.35 -4.13
C THR A 27 5.37 -5.89 -4.09
N CYS A 28 4.36 -5.51 -4.88
CA CYS A 28 3.59 -4.30 -4.60
C CYS A 28 2.32 -4.66 -3.81
N ASN A 29 1.78 -3.67 -3.11
CA ASN A 29 0.64 -3.80 -2.21
C ASN A 29 -0.61 -3.06 -2.73
N THR A 30 -0.66 -2.76 -4.03
CA THR A 30 -1.83 -2.10 -4.64
C THR A 30 -3.06 -2.99 -4.51
N ASN A 31 -4.20 -2.35 -4.28
CA ASN A 31 -5.51 -3.01 -4.31
C ASN A 31 -6.29 -2.64 -5.58
N LYS A 32 -7.40 -3.33 -5.80
CA LYS A 32 -8.24 -3.18 -7.01
C LYS A 32 -8.73 -1.75 -7.21
N ALA A 33 -9.10 -1.05 -6.14
CA ALA A 33 -9.61 0.32 -6.24
C ALA A 33 -8.52 1.28 -6.76
N GLU A 34 -7.31 1.19 -6.23
CA GLU A 34 -6.15 2.00 -6.67
C GLU A 34 -5.79 1.69 -8.12
N LEU A 35 -5.74 0.42 -8.48
CA LEU A 35 -5.39 -0.03 -9.82
C LEU A 35 -6.41 0.42 -10.87
N MET A 36 -7.71 0.31 -10.58
CA MET A 36 -8.77 0.65 -11.53
C MET A 36 -8.77 2.14 -11.91
N VAL A 37 -8.49 3.01 -10.96
CA VAL A 37 -8.48 4.47 -11.20
C VAL A 37 -7.08 5.00 -11.50
N GLY A 38 -6.05 4.14 -11.45
CA GLY A 38 -4.67 4.51 -11.66
C GLY A 38 -4.09 5.42 -10.57
N TYR A 39 -4.60 5.36 -9.34
CA TYR A 39 -4.09 6.15 -8.21
C TYR A 39 -2.79 5.54 -7.68
N SER A 40 -1.72 5.80 -8.42
CA SER A 40 -0.39 5.23 -8.18
C SER A 40 0.68 6.01 -8.93
N THR A 41 1.93 5.79 -8.57
CA THR A 41 3.08 6.22 -9.38
C THR A 41 3.55 5.08 -10.28
N LEU A 42 3.49 5.28 -11.59
CA LEU A 42 4.10 4.37 -12.55
C LEU A 42 5.60 4.21 -12.29
N TYR A 43 6.05 2.96 -12.19
CA TYR A 43 7.40 2.53 -11.77
C TYR A 43 7.78 2.88 -10.32
N GLY A 44 6.83 3.37 -9.53
CA GLY A 44 6.94 3.58 -8.10
C GLY A 44 6.28 2.45 -7.34
N ASP A 45 5.23 2.77 -6.60
CA ASP A 45 4.48 1.86 -5.74
C ASP A 45 3.80 0.69 -6.49
N LEU A 46 3.54 0.82 -7.80
CA LEU A 46 3.08 -0.31 -8.63
C LEU A 46 4.18 -1.33 -9.00
N ALA A 47 5.46 -1.03 -8.76
CA ALA A 47 6.53 -1.93 -9.12
C ALA A 47 6.60 -3.13 -8.15
N GLY A 48 6.76 -4.33 -8.70
CA GLY A 48 6.93 -5.55 -7.93
C GLY A 48 6.76 -6.79 -8.81
N PHE A 49 7.22 -7.94 -8.32
CA PHE A 49 7.08 -9.24 -8.99
C PHE A 49 5.64 -9.77 -8.94
N LEU A 50 4.92 -9.48 -7.86
CA LEU A 50 3.54 -9.89 -7.65
C LEU A 50 2.76 -8.78 -6.93
N ALA A 51 1.46 -8.72 -7.16
CA ALA A 51 0.50 -7.84 -6.50
C ALA A 51 -0.60 -8.67 -5.82
N PRO A 52 -0.36 -9.22 -4.61
CA PRO A 52 -1.28 -10.20 -4.00
C PRO A 52 -2.68 -9.65 -3.72
N LEU A 53 -2.81 -8.33 -3.57
CA LEU A 53 -4.05 -7.65 -3.22
C LEU A 53 -4.76 -7.02 -4.43
N ALA A 54 -4.20 -7.14 -5.64
CA ALA A 54 -4.67 -6.39 -6.80
C ALA A 54 -6.10 -6.72 -7.25
N ASP A 55 -6.65 -7.87 -6.85
CA ASP A 55 -8.03 -8.25 -7.17
C ASP A 55 -9.02 -8.00 -6.01
N LEU A 56 -8.55 -7.43 -4.89
CA LEU A 56 -9.40 -7.10 -3.75
C LEU A 56 -9.76 -5.63 -3.74
N TRP A 57 -11.03 -5.30 -3.55
CA TRP A 57 -11.47 -3.96 -3.16
C TRP A 57 -10.90 -3.59 -1.79
N LYS A 58 -10.82 -2.29 -1.48
CA LYS A 58 -10.25 -1.85 -0.20
C LYS A 58 -11.03 -2.40 1.00
N GLY A 59 -12.36 -2.40 0.93
CA GLY A 59 -13.20 -3.08 1.92
C GLY A 59 -12.84 -4.56 2.11
N GLU A 60 -12.54 -5.28 1.03
CA GLU A 60 -12.15 -6.70 1.08
C GLU A 60 -10.75 -6.89 1.68
N VAL A 61 -9.81 -5.97 1.43
CA VAL A 61 -8.50 -5.96 2.11
C VAL A 61 -8.67 -5.85 3.62
N TYR A 62 -9.56 -4.98 4.10
CA TYR A 62 -9.86 -4.88 5.54
C TYR A 62 -10.54 -6.14 6.09
N GLN A 63 -11.46 -6.75 5.34
CA GLN A 63 -12.09 -8.02 5.74
C GLN A 63 -11.06 -9.14 5.84
N LEU A 64 -10.15 -9.24 4.87
CA LEU A 64 -9.05 -10.20 4.89
C LEU A 64 -8.14 -9.97 6.10
N ALA A 65 -7.77 -8.72 6.38
CA ALA A 65 -6.94 -8.38 7.54
C ALA A 65 -7.60 -8.77 8.87
N ARG A 66 -8.92 -8.55 9.03
CA ARG A 66 -9.67 -9.01 10.21
C ARG A 66 -9.74 -10.53 10.28
N TYR A 67 -10.02 -11.20 9.16
CA TYR A 67 -10.02 -12.66 9.09
C TYR A 67 -8.65 -13.25 9.50
N LEU A 68 -7.55 -12.66 9.04
CA LEU A 68 -6.20 -13.07 9.43
C LEU A 68 -5.99 -12.94 10.94
N ASN A 69 -6.35 -11.81 11.53
CA ASN A 69 -6.25 -11.59 12.97
C ASN A 69 -7.11 -12.59 13.76
N GLU A 70 -8.38 -12.77 13.39
CA GLU A 70 -9.35 -13.54 14.18
C GLU A 70 -9.21 -15.06 13.99
N GLN A 71 -9.04 -15.51 12.74
CA GLN A 71 -9.19 -16.92 12.39
C GLN A 71 -7.84 -17.62 12.17
N VAL A 72 -6.84 -16.91 11.65
CA VAL A 72 -5.53 -17.50 11.29
C VAL A 72 -4.53 -17.34 12.43
N PHE A 73 -4.34 -16.11 12.91
CA PHE A 73 -3.33 -15.79 13.91
C PHE A 73 -3.89 -15.70 15.33
N GLN A 74 -5.22 -15.63 15.48
CA GLN A 74 -5.93 -15.57 16.77
C GLN A 74 -5.39 -14.48 17.71
N GLY A 75 -5.12 -13.30 17.15
CA GLY A 75 -4.55 -12.16 17.86
C GLY A 75 -4.38 -10.93 16.97
N PRO A 76 -4.06 -9.76 17.55
CA PRO A 76 -3.97 -8.50 16.81
C PRO A 76 -2.64 -8.38 16.06
N LEU A 77 -2.35 -9.32 15.13
CA LEU A 77 -1.14 -9.28 14.30
C LEU A 77 -1.10 -8.01 13.45
N ILE A 78 -2.23 -7.69 12.82
CA ILE A 78 -2.45 -6.42 12.12
C ILE A 78 -3.02 -5.43 13.16
N PRO A 79 -2.31 -4.34 13.51
CA PRO A 79 -2.73 -3.42 14.54
C PRO A 79 -4.06 -2.73 14.24
N GLU A 80 -4.83 -2.41 15.28
CA GLU A 80 -6.12 -1.73 15.16
C GLU A 80 -6.01 -0.38 14.40
N GLY A 81 -4.90 0.34 14.58
CA GLY A 81 -4.63 1.58 13.87
C GLY A 81 -4.66 1.44 12.34
N CYS A 82 -4.31 0.28 11.79
CA CYS A 82 -4.37 0.04 10.34
C CYS A 82 -5.80 0.06 9.78
N PHE A 83 -6.82 -0.17 10.61
CA PHE A 83 -8.23 -0.14 10.21
C PHE A 83 -8.88 1.23 10.40
N GLN A 84 -8.32 2.05 11.29
CA GLN A 84 -8.89 3.35 11.70
C GLN A 84 -8.24 4.53 10.97
N LEU A 85 -6.95 4.39 10.61
CA LEU A 85 -6.24 5.41 9.86
C LEU A 85 -6.90 5.63 8.50
N ARG A 86 -7.12 6.89 8.18
CA ARG A 86 -7.57 7.29 6.85
C ARG A 86 -6.50 6.88 5.83
N PRO A 87 -6.87 6.20 4.72
CA PRO A 87 -5.93 5.89 3.66
C PRO A 87 -5.21 7.15 3.15
N SER A 88 -3.88 7.04 3.04
CA SER A 88 -3.03 8.11 2.56
C SER A 88 -1.71 7.58 2.00
N ALA A 89 -1.24 8.16 0.90
CA ALA A 89 0.10 7.93 0.40
C ALA A 89 1.19 8.68 1.21
N GLU A 90 0.82 9.71 1.97
CA GLU A 90 1.71 10.56 2.79
C GLU A 90 2.96 11.08 2.06
N LEU A 91 2.84 11.42 0.77
CA LEU A 91 3.95 11.94 -0.05
C LEU A 91 4.05 13.47 -0.04
N SER A 92 3.03 14.16 0.47
CA SER A 92 2.96 15.61 0.58
C SER A 92 2.14 16.10 1.78
N PRO A 93 2.23 17.39 2.14
CA PRO A 93 1.51 17.94 3.30
C PRO A 93 -0.01 17.78 3.25
N THR A 94 -0.64 17.77 2.06
CA THR A 94 -2.09 17.56 1.93
C THR A 94 -2.52 16.13 2.22
N GLN A 95 -1.57 15.19 2.20
CA GLN A 95 -1.75 13.78 2.53
C GLN A 95 -1.38 13.47 3.99
N ASN A 96 -1.00 14.44 4.80
CA ASN A 96 -0.67 14.20 6.20
C ASN A 96 -1.92 13.81 7.01
N VAL A 97 -1.98 12.57 7.49
CA VAL A 97 -3.12 12.05 8.27
C VAL A 97 -3.28 12.74 9.63
N ASP A 98 -2.18 13.16 10.27
CA ASP A 98 -2.20 13.88 11.55
C ASP A 98 -2.81 15.28 11.41
N ALA A 99 -2.75 15.85 10.19
CA ALA A 99 -3.36 17.13 9.85
C ALA A 99 -4.78 16.97 9.26
N GLY A 100 -5.36 15.77 9.28
CA GLY A 100 -6.67 15.46 8.70
C GLY A 100 -6.67 15.30 7.18
N GLY A 101 -5.49 15.28 6.57
CA GLY A 101 -5.28 14.98 5.16
C GLY A 101 -5.53 13.51 4.82
N GLY A 102 -5.30 13.15 3.56
CA GLY A 102 -5.39 11.77 3.09
C GLY A 102 -5.57 11.70 1.59
N ASP A 103 -5.82 10.49 1.10
CA ASP A 103 -6.06 10.29 -0.32
C ASP A 103 -7.37 10.95 -0.78
N PRO A 104 -7.42 11.39 -2.05
CA PRO A 104 -8.62 11.95 -2.66
C PRO A 104 -9.64 10.86 -3.05
N LEU A 105 -9.25 9.58 -2.96
CA LEU A 105 -10.12 8.46 -3.28
C LEU A 105 -11.14 8.19 -2.19
N ILE A 106 -12.36 7.91 -2.61
CA ILE A 106 -13.37 7.29 -1.75
C ILE A 106 -13.26 5.78 -1.98
N TYR A 107 -12.78 5.07 -0.97
CA TYR A 107 -12.58 3.64 -1.04
C TYR A 107 -13.91 2.92 -0.76
N PRO A 108 -14.40 2.09 -1.71
CA PRO A 108 -15.57 1.24 -1.49
C PRO A 108 -15.25 0.03 -0.59
#